data_AF-A0A7S0HWV2-F1
#
_entry.id   AF-A0A7S0HWV2-F1
#
_cell.length_a   1.000
_cell.length_b   1.000
_cell.length_c   1.000
_cell.angle_alpha   90.00
_cell.angle_beta   90.00
_cell.angle_gamma   90.00
#
_symmetry.space_group_name_H-M   'P 1'
#
loop_
_entity.id
_entity.type
_entity.pdbx_description
1 polymer ?
#
loop_
_entity_poly.entity_id
_entity_poly.type
_entity_poly.pdbx_seq_one_letter_code
_entity_poly.pdbx_strand_id
1 'polypeptide(L)'
;MVSTKVLHCCGSPVSKYYSMISVHYCRQMLAGALDDDTKASFDFTFAVILPGGAWCLITDLDQATIDDADKLSHGEALTALVAGEFDVCVPHMFCWPGYTAYRSLFDLLGVPLVRYPGFIQRAPTARTAGLAHANRSLSGAGLGPTRLPNAARA
;
A
#
# COMPACT_ATOMS: atom_id res chain seq x y z
N MET A 1 15.77 -7.55 15.46
CA MET A 1 14.53 -6.76 15.30
C MET A 1 13.66 -7.47 14.27
N VAL A 2 12.36 -7.55 14.48
CA VAL A 2 11.44 -8.08 13.46
C VAL A 2 11.24 -6.97 12.44
N SER A 3 11.68 -7.19 11.19
CA SER A 3 11.44 -6.25 10.09
C SER A 3 9.94 -6.21 9.80
N THR A 4 9.38 -5.01 9.61
CA THR A 4 7.95 -4.87 9.30
C THR A 4 7.72 -5.24 7.83
N LYS A 5 6.86 -6.22 7.58
CA LYS A 5 6.53 -6.68 6.21
C LYS A 5 5.50 -5.75 5.58
N VAL A 6 5.93 -4.99 4.59
CA VAL A 6 5.12 -3.97 3.92
C VAL A 6 4.79 -4.42 2.50
N LEU A 7 3.50 -4.53 2.19
CA LEU A 7 3.00 -4.84 0.86
C LEU A 7 2.64 -3.57 0.10
N HIS A 8 3.30 -3.30 -1.02
CA HIS A 8 2.94 -2.25 -1.94
C HIS A 8 2.06 -2.79 -3.07
N CYS A 9 0.80 -2.35 -3.14
CA CYS A 9 -0.12 -2.76 -4.19
C CYS A 9 -0.16 -1.68 -5.29
N CYS A 10 0.34 -1.99 -6.48
CA CYS A 10 0.45 -1.05 -7.59
C CYS A 10 0.03 -1.69 -8.93
N GLY A 11 -0.04 -0.89 -9.99
CA GLY A 11 -0.53 -1.31 -11.29
C GLY A 11 -2.02 -1.05 -11.51
N SER A 12 -2.59 -1.68 -12.53
CA SER A 12 -4.01 -1.55 -12.87
C SER A 12 -4.48 -2.66 -13.80
N PRO A 13 -5.60 -3.33 -13.51
CA PRO A 13 -6.18 -4.33 -14.39
C PRO A 13 -6.88 -3.72 -15.62
N VAL A 14 -7.24 -2.44 -15.57
CA VAL A 14 -8.13 -1.81 -16.57
C VAL A 14 -7.42 -1.08 -17.70
N SER A 15 -6.20 -0.58 -17.49
CA SER A 15 -5.51 0.23 -18.50
C SER A 15 -4.01 0.30 -18.26
N LYS A 16 -3.26 0.23 -19.37
CA LYS A 16 -1.81 0.48 -19.40
C LYS A 16 -1.43 1.86 -18.86
N TYR A 17 -2.24 2.88 -19.10
CA TYR A 17 -2.01 4.24 -18.61
C TYR A 17 -2.02 4.31 -17.08
N TYR A 18 -3.08 3.77 -16.45
CA TYR A 18 -3.16 3.71 -15.00
C TYR A 18 -2.08 2.81 -14.39
N SER A 19 -1.74 1.69 -15.06
CA SER A 19 -0.67 0.81 -14.62
C SER A 19 0.67 1.54 -14.59
N MET A 20 0.99 2.29 -15.67
CA MET A 20 2.22 3.06 -15.79
C MET A 20 2.35 4.11 -14.68
N ILE A 21 1.32 4.94 -14.48
CA ILE A 21 1.36 5.98 -13.44
C ILE A 21 1.45 5.36 -12.04
N SER A 22 0.69 4.30 -11.79
CA SER A 22 0.69 3.61 -10.50
C SER A 22 2.07 3.05 -10.15
N VAL A 23 2.71 2.32 -11.07
CA VAL A 23 4.05 1.77 -10.87
C VAL A 23 5.09 2.90 -10.76
N HIS A 24 5.00 3.92 -11.61
CA HIS A 24 5.91 5.07 -11.54
C HIS A 24 5.82 5.78 -10.18
N TYR A 25 4.61 6.03 -9.68
CA TYR A 25 4.42 6.65 -8.37
C TYR A 25 4.99 5.79 -7.24
N CYS A 26 4.80 4.47 -7.30
CA CYS A 26 5.38 3.55 -6.33
C CYS A 26 6.91 3.59 -6.34
N ARG A 27 7.55 3.64 -7.52
CA ARG A 27 9.01 3.81 -7.66
C ARG A 27 9.50 5.14 -7.06
N GLN A 28 8.81 6.24 -7.35
CA GLN A 28 9.16 7.56 -6.78
C GLN A 28 8.99 7.58 -5.26
N MET A 29 7.98 6.89 -4.74
CA MET A 29 7.80 6.74 -3.30
C MET A 29 9.00 6.03 -2.68
N LEU A 30 9.48 4.90 -3.24
CA LEU A 30 10.68 4.21 -2.72
C LEU A 30 11.96 5.06 -2.84
N ALA A 31 12.10 5.80 -3.93
CA ALA A 31 13.25 6.69 -4.13
C ALA A 31 13.27 7.82 -3.10
N GLY A 32 12.10 8.39 -2.77
CA GLY A 32 11.95 9.47 -1.79
C GLY A 32 11.70 9.02 -0.35
N ALA A 33 11.41 7.73 -0.11
CA ALA A 33 11.07 7.20 1.20
C ALA A 33 12.32 6.91 2.01
N LEU A 34 12.78 7.93 2.74
CA LEU A 34 13.67 7.85 3.89
C LEU A 34 15.12 7.42 3.56
N ASP A 35 16.02 7.70 4.49
CA ASP A 35 17.42 7.26 4.45
C ASP A 35 17.54 5.72 4.42
N ASP A 36 18.70 5.23 3.98
CA ASP A 36 18.95 3.80 3.76
C ASP A 36 18.82 2.98 5.05
N ASP A 37 19.14 3.56 6.21
CA ASP A 37 19.00 2.92 7.52
C ASP A 37 17.52 2.66 7.86
N THR A 38 16.65 3.62 7.52
CA THR A 38 15.21 3.47 7.73
C THR A 38 14.61 2.46 6.74
N LYS A 39 15.07 2.41 5.49
CA LYS A 39 14.65 1.39 4.51
C LYS A 39 15.02 -0.02 4.97
N ALA A 40 16.18 -0.21 5.57
CA ALA A 40 16.64 -1.50 6.08
C ALA A 40 15.76 -2.08 7.21
N SER A 41 14.90 -1.25 7.81
CA SER A 41 13.96 -1.66 8.86
C SER A 41 12.63 -2.24 8.32
N PHE A 42 12.43 -2.20 7.00
CA PHE A 42 11.21 -2.68 6.33
C PHE A 42 11.53 -3.76 5.30
N ASP A 43 10.67 -4.77 5.22
CA ASP A 43 10.69 -5.79 4.19
C ASP A 43 9.61 -5.48 3.14
N PHE A 44 10.03 -4.96 1.98
CA PHE A 44 9.13 -4.50 0.93
C PHE A 44 8.82 -5.62 -0.06
N THR A 45 7.53 -5.89 -0.24
CA THR A 45 7.02 -6.74 -1.33
C THR A 45 6.07 -5.93 -2.19
N PHE A 46 6.16 -6.10 -3.50
CA PHE A 46 5.32 -5.42 -4.48
C PHE A 46 4.34 -6.40 -5.11
N ALA A 47 3.05 -6.14 -4.93
CA ALA A 47 1.98 -6.73 -5.73
C ALA A 47 1.69 -5.81 -6.92
N VAL A 48 2.17 -6.21 -8.10
CA VAL A 48 1.91 -5.49 -9.36
C VAL A 48 0.76 -6.15 -10.09
N ILE A 49 -0.34 -5.42 -10.29
CA ILE A 49 -1.47 -5.88 -11.07
C ILE A 49 -1.29 -5.39 -12.50
N LEU A 50 -1.13 -6.33 -13.43
CA LEU A 50 -0.97 -6.04 -14.83
C LEU A 50 -2.32 -5.76 -15.52
N PRO A 51 -2.33 -5.01 -16.62
CA PRO A 51 -3.49 -4.90 -17.49
C PRO A 51 -3.98 -6.29 -17.91
N GLY A 52 -5.26 -6.57 -17.72
CA GLY A 52 -5.82 -7.93 -17.87
C GLY A 52 -6.01 -8.68 -16.55
N GLY A 53 -5.48 -8.17 -15.44
CA GLY A 53 -5.80 -8.65 -14.09
C GLY A 53 -4.89 -9.75 -13.54
N ALA A 54 -3.83 -10.12 -14.27
CA ALA A 54 -2.76 -10.96 -13.74
C ALA A 54 -1.95 -10.21 -12.67
N TRP A 55 -1.41 -10.95 -11.71
CA TRP A 55 -0.63 -10.40 -10.61
C TRP A 55 0.82 -10.87 -10.71
N CYS A 56 1.74 -10.01 -10.29
CA CYS A 56 3.14 -10.35 -10.06
C CYS A 56 3.50 -9.98 -8.63
N LEU A 57 4.12 -10.90 -7.91
CA LEU A 57 4.69 -10.64 -6.58
C LEU A 57 6.21 -10.59 -6.72
N ILE A 58 6.79 -9.42 -6.48
CA ILE A 58 8.21 -9.13 -6.73
C ILE A 58 8.80 -8.30 -5.60
N THR A 59 10.13 -8.26 -5.50
CA THR A 59 10.87 -7.54 -4.45
C THR A 59 11.46 -6.21 -4.95
N ASP A 60 11.46 -5.98 -6.25
CA ASP A 60 11.85 -4.72 -6.88
C ASP A 60 10.83 -4.35 -7.96
N LEU A 61 10.84 -3.10 -8.40
CA LEU A 61 9.92 -2.60 -9.41
C LEU A 61 10.59 -2.45 -10.77
N ASP A 62 11.69 -3.14 -11.06
CA ASP A 62 12.32 -3.02 -12.37
C ASP A 62 11.47 -3.67 -13.45
N GLN A 63 11.49 -3.08 -14.66
CA GLN A 63 10.62 -3.56 -15.73
C GLN A 63 10.97 -4.99 -16.13
N ALA A 64 12.26 -5.34 -16.15
CA ALA A 64 12.73 -6.70 -16.44
C ALA A 64 12.17 -7.72 -15.43
N THR A 65 12.19 -7.38 -14.13
CA THR A 65 11.64 -8.22 -13.07
C THR A 65 10.12 -8.39 -13.22
N ILE A 66 9.40 -7.31 -13.51
CA ILE A 66 7.94 -7.36 -13.75
C ILE A 66 7.62 -8.27 -14.93
N ASP A 67 8.41 -8.19 -16.01
CA ASP A 67 8.17 -8.95 -17.23
C ASP A 67 8.50 -10.44 -17.05
N ASP A 68 9.57 -10.77 -16.33
CA ASP A 68 10.02 -12.15 -16.07
C ASP A 68 9.24 -12.87 -14.94
N ALA A 69 8.69 -12.12 -13.98
CA ALA A 69 7.99 -12.71 -12.84
C ALA A 69 6.77 -13.56 -13.23
N ASP A 70 6.46 -14.55 -12.40
CA ASP A 70 5.29 -15.41 -12.58
C ASP A 70 4.00 -14.59 -12.62
N LYS A 71 3.15 -14.89 -13.61
CA LYS A 71 1.85 -14.24 -13.81
C LYS A 71 0.78 -15.05 -13.09
N LEU A 72 0.53 -14.67 -11.85
CA LEU A 72 -0.46 -15.34 -10.99
C LEU A 72 -1.87 -14.94 -11.41
N SER A 73 -2.78 -15.92 -11.41
CA SER A 73 -4.21 -15.65 -11.41
C SER A 73 -4.63 -14.93 -10.12
N HIS A 74 -5.85 -14.38 -10.11
CA HIS A 74 -6.37 -13.71 -8.92
C HIS A 74 -6.34 -14.60 -7.68
N GLY A 75 -6.82 -15.85 -7.77
CA GLY A 75 -6.87 -16.78 -6.63
C GLY A 75 -5.49 -17.20 -6.11
N GLU A 76 -4.54 -17.43 -7.01
CA GLU A 76 -3.14 -17.74 -6.65
C GLU A 76 -2.49 -16.56 -5.93
N ALA A 77 -2.72 -15.34 -6.43
CA ALA A 77 -2.23 -14.13 -5.79
C ALA A 77 -2.81 -13.97 -4.37
N LEU A 78 -4.12 -14.17 -4.17
CA LEU A 78 -4.72 -14.11 -2.83
C LEU A 78 -4.10 -15.14 -1.88
N THR A 79 -3.87 -16.36 -2.36
CA THR A 79 -3.25 -17.42 -1.56
C THR A 79 -1.84 -17.02 -1.12
N ALA A 80 -1.05 -16.48 -2.04
CA ALA A 80 0.29 -15.98 -1.75
C ALA A 80 0.27 -14.78 -0.79
N LEU A 81 -0.72 -13.88 -0.92
CA LEU A 81 -0.87 -12.73 -0.03
C LEU A 81 -1.17 -13.14 1.43
N VAL A 82 -2.04 -14.14 1.61
CA VAL A 82 -2.36 -14.67 2.95
C VAL A 82 -1.14 -15.37 3.55
N ALA A 83 -0.40 -16.14 2.75
CA ALA A 83 0.80 -16.85 3.19
C ALA A 83 1.98 -15.91 3.52
N GLY A 84 2.05 -14.73 2.90
CA GLY A 84 3.12 -13.76 3.13
C GLY A 84 3.12 -13.10 4.51
N GLU A 85 1.96 -13.10 5.18
CA GLU A 85 1.75 -12.50 6.51
C GLU A 85 2.18 -11.02 6.60
N PHE A 86 1.71 -10.18 5.67
CA PHE A 86 2.03 -8.76 5.64
C PHE A 86 1.44 -7.99 6.82
N ASP A 87 2.24 -7.12 7.43
CA ASP A 87 1.83 -6.28 8.57
C ASP A 87 0.99 -5.08 8.13
N VAL A 88 1.23 -4.60 6.91
CA VAL A 88 0.52 -3.44 6.33
C VAL A 88 0.59 -3.47 4.80
N CYS A 89 -0.42 -2.92 4.15
CA CYS A 89 -0.45 -2.68 2.72
C CYS A 89 -0.55 -1.18 2.39
N VAL A 90 0.24 -0.72 1.42
CA VAL A 90 0.19 0.63 0.86
C VAL A 90 -0.41 0.58 -0.55
N PRO A 91 -1.63 1.09 -0.76
CA PRO A 91 -2.30 1.03 -2.06
C PRO A 91 -1.90 2.21 -2.97
N HIS A 92 -1.17 1.90 -4.04
CA HIS A 92 -0.73 2.83 -5.09
C HIS A 92 -1.57 2.77 -6.36
N MET A 93 -2.70 2.06 -6.35
CA MET A 93 -3.59 1.96 -7.51
C MET A 93 -4.49 3.19 -7.66
N PHE A 94 -4.49 3.78 -8.86
CA PHE A 94 -5.26 4.99 -9.22
C PHE A 94 -6.49 4.74 -10.09
N CYS A 95 -6.73 3.50 -10.50
CA CYS A 95 -7.92 3.14 -11.26
C CYS A 95 -9.13 2.92 -10.35
N TRP A 96 -10.34 2.95 -10.94
CA TRP A 96 -11.58 2.74 -10.19
C TRP A 96 -11.61 1.43 -9.38
N PRO A 97 -11.23 0.25 -9.95
CA PRO A 97 -11.12 -0.97 -9.16
C PRO A 97 -10.10 -0.84 -8.02
N GLY A 98 -9.00 -0.12 -8.26
CA GLY A 98 -8.00 0.17 -7.25
C GLY A 98 -8.58 0.92 -6.05
N TYR A 99 -9.42 1.94 -6.28
CA TYR A 99 -10.08 2.70 -5.21
C TYR A 99 -11.19 1.94 -4.49
N THR A 100 -11.73 0.90 -5.11
CA THR A 100 -12.87 0.13 -4.61
C THR A 100 -12.46 -1.30 -4.29
N ALA A 101 -12.61 -2.22 -5.25
CA ALA A 101 -12.44 -3.66 -5.08
C ALA A 101 -11.12 -4.06 -4.42
N TYR A 102 -9.97 -3.51 -4.86
CA TYR A 102 -8.67 -3.91 -4.31
C TYR A 102 -8.45 -3.42 -2.88
N ARG A 103 -8.96 -2.22 -2.54
CA ARG A 103 -8.91 -1.74 -1.15
C ARG A 103 -9.84 -2.55 -0.24
N SER A 104 -11.04 -2.89 -0.71
CA SER A 104 -11.95 -3.78 0.03
C SER A 104 -11.40 -5.20 0.18
N LEU A 105 -10.63 -5.67 -0.80
CA LEU A 105 -9.97 -6.97 -0.75
C LEU A 105 -8.97 -7.06 0.41
N PHE A 106 -8.10 -6.06 0.60
CA PHE A 106 -7.15 -6.07 1.71
C PHE A 106 -7.84 -5.98 3.08
N ASP A 107 -8.96 -5.27 3.17
CA ASP A 107 -9.81 -5.24 4.36
C ASP A 107 -10.37 -6.65 4.67
N LEU A 108 -10.83 -7.37 3.64
CA LEU A 108 -11.30 -8.76 3.77
C LEU A 108 -10.17 -9.72 4.19
N LEU A 109 -8.96 -9.53 3.65
CA LEU A 109 -7.77 -10.30 4.05
C LEU A 109 -7.25 -9.94 5.46
N GLY A 110 -7.81 -8.90 6.09
CA GLY A 110 -7.38 -8.41 7.39
C GLY A 110 -6.01 -7.73 7.38
N VAL A 111 -5.52 -7.30 6.20
CA VAL A 111 -4.25 -6.58 6.04
C VAL A 111 -4.53 -5.07 6.20
N PRO A 112 -3.95 -4.41 7.22
CA PRO A 112 -4.16 -2.98 7.45
C PRO A 112 -3.73 -2.14 6.24
N LEU A 113 -4.53 -1.16 5.85
CA LEU A 113 -4.21 -0.27 4.73
C LEU A 113 -3.70 1.10 5.21
N VAL A 114 -2.59 1.56 4.62
CA VAL A 114 -2.17 2.96 4.73
C VAL A 114 -3.11 3.83 3.90
N ARG A 115 -3.70 4.85 4.51
CA ARG A 115 -4.51 5.87 3.85
C ARG A 115 -3.94 7.27 4.16
N TYR A 116 -4.58 8.31 3.61
CA TYR A 116 -4.27 9.73 3.87
C TYR A 116 -3.99 9.97 5.37
N PRO A 117 -2.98 10.81 5.73
CA PRO A 117 -2.40 10.80 7.07
C PRO A 117 -3.46 10.99 8.15
N GLY A 118 -3.52 10.00 9.05
CA GLY A 118 -4.41 9.98 10.20
C GLY A 118 -5.30 8.74 10.33
N PHE A 119 -5.51 7.96 9.25
CA PHE A 119 -6.40 6.80 9.31
C PHE A 119 -5.77 5.52 8.73
N ILE A 120 -5.13 4.73 9.59
CA ILE A 120 -4.93 3.30 9.32
C ILE A 120 -6.27 2.64 9.64
N GLN A 121 -6.93 2.04 8.64
CA GLN A 121 -8.13 1.26 8.92
C GLN A 121 -7.70 0.05 9.76
N ARG A 122 -8.14 0.04 11.02
CA ARG A 122 -7.75 -0.95 12.02
C ARG A 122 -8.42 -2.28 11.67
N ALA A 123 -7.66 -3.20 11.08
CA ALA A 123 -8.04 -4.61 11.12
C ALA A 123 -8.16 -5.02 12.61
N PRO A 124 -9.14 -5.85 13.00
CA PRO A 124 -9.38 -6.20 14.40
C PRO A 124 -8.27 -7.09 15.02
N THR A 125 -7.16 -7.32 14.30
CA THR A 125 -6.11 -8.25 14.70
C THR A 125 -5.01 -7.56 15.53
N ALA A 126 -4.49 -8.30 16.52
CA ALA A 126 -3.51 -7.84 17.52
C ALA A 126 -2.17 -7.33 16.93
N ARG A 127 -1.88 -7.60 15.64
CA ARG A 127 -0.63 -7.19 14.96
C ARG A 127 -0.49 -5.69 14.72
N THR A 128 -1.58 -4.92 14.73
CA THR A 128 -1.57 -3.47 14.43
C THR A 128 -1.07 -2.56 15.55
N ALA A 129 -0.79 -3.09 16.75
CA ALA A 129 -0.39 -2.28 17.90
C ALA A 129 0.96 -1.55 17.71
N GLY A 130 1.89 -2.12 16.94
CA GLY A 130 3.19 -1.51 16.63
C GLY A 130 3.10 -0.29 15.70
N LEU A 131 2.25 -0.34 14.67
CA LEU A 131 2.05 0.78 13.73
C LEU A 131 1.39 2.00 14.38
N ALA A 132 0.64 1.82 15.47
CA ALA A 132 0.05 2.93 16.22
C ALA A 132 1.12 3.86 16.85
N HIS A 133 2.33 3.34 17.10
CA HIS A 133 3.44 4.16 17.61
C HIS A 133 4.05 5.06 16.52
N ALA A 134 4.11 4.58 15.27
CA ALA A 134 4.52 5.38 14.11
C ALA A 134 3.50 6.47 13.74
N ASN A 135 2.22 6.28 14.09
CA ASN A 135 1.19 7.31 13.88
C ASN A 135 1.31 8.48 14.89
N ARG A 136 1.94 8.24 16.05
CA ARG A 136 2.07 9.24 17.13
C ARG A 136 3.15 10.29 16.86
N SER A 137 4.16 9.98 16.04
CA SER A 137 5.21 10.93 15.65
C SER A 137 4.73 11.96 14.61
N LEU A 138 3.76 11.61 13.76
CA LEU A 138 3.22 12.50 12.73
C LEU A 138 2.19 13.50 13.27
N SER A 139 1.53 13.21 14.39
CA SER A 139 0.62 14.16 15.05
C SER A 139 1.36 15.29 15.78
N GLY A 140 2.68 15.18 15.97
CA GLY A 140 3.52 16.24 16.55
C GLY A 140 3.85 17.39 15.61
N ALA A 141 3.54 17.27 14.30
CA ALA A 141 3.90 18.23 13.26
C ALA A 141 2.90 19.40 13.09
N GLY A 142 1.96 19.60 14.02
CA GLY A 142 1.12 20.81 14.04
C GLY A 142 0.08 20.95 12.93
N LEU A 143 -0.08 19.95 12.06
CA LEU A 143 -1.12 19.93 11.02
C LEU A 143 -2.40 19.25 11.54
N GLY A 144 -2.99 19.84 12.58
CA GLY A 144 -4.37 19.55 12.96
C GLY A 144 -5.35 20.18 11.97
N PRO A 145 -6.58 19.64 11.83
CA PRO A 145 -7.59 20.22 10.96
C PRO A 145 -7.88 21.66 11.40
N THR A 146 -7.62 22.61 10.50
CA THR A 146 -7.97 24.01 10.70
C THR A 146 -9.48 24.07 10.92
N ARG A 147 -9.92 24.49 12.12
CA ARG A 147 -11.34 24.78 12.37
C ARG A 147 -11.77 25.81 11.33
N LEU A 148 -12.71 25.42 10.45
CA LEU A 148 -13.45 26.40 9.66
C LEU A 148 -14.11 27.39 10.64
N PRO A 149 -13.93 28.70 10.47
CA PRO A 149 -14.58 29.67 11.34
C PRO A 149 -16.09 29.53 11.22
N ASN A 150 -16.73 29.43 12.39
CA ASN A 150 -18.16 29.31 12.57
C ASN A 150 -18.84 30.51 11.91
N ALA A 151 -19.47 30.32 10.76
CA ALA A 151 -20.26 31.37 10.12
C ALA A 151 -21.45 31.67 11.04
N ALA A 152 -21.35 32.83 11.69
CA ALA A 152 -22.34 33.34 12.59
C ALA A 152 -23.70 33.46 11.89
N ARG A 153 -24.73 33.05 12.63
CA ARG A 153 -26.13 33.40 12.42
C ARG A 153 -26.26 34.87 12.00
N ALA A 154 -26.96 35.11 10.90
CA ALA A 154 -27.68 36.33 10.61
C ALA A 154 -29.12 35.94 10.27
#